data_AF-A0A5B1CAJ2-F1
#
_entry.id   AF-A0A5B1CAJ2-F1
#
_cell.length_a   1.000
_cell.length_b   1.000
_cell.length_c   1.000
_cell.angle_alpha   90.00
_cell.angle_beta   90.00
_cell.angle_gamma   90.00
#
_symmetry.space_group_name_H-M   'P 1'
#
loop_
_entity.id
_entity.type
_entity.pdbx_description
1 polymer ?
#
loop_
_entity_poly.entity_id
_entity_poly.type
_entity_poly.pdbx_seq_one_letter_code
_entity_poly.pdbx_strand_id
1 'polypeptide(L)'
;MRILTFLFVAAAYIACIAWLVRDARRRDTNPLFVGLAFGWLGPVALLGWFALRPPIARVIETADDYLDPADALETASRLDTQGDWADAIELYHYIADRWPEQMPYAFACIREIHGKQDLAR
;
A
#
# COMPACT_ATOMS: atom_id res chain seq x y z
N MET A 1 -14.06 -21.72 28.53
CA MET A 1 -13.10 -21.84 27.40
C MET A 1 -13.73 -21.56 26.04
N ARG A 2 -14.84 -22.20 25.62
CA ARG A 2 -15.43 -22.02 24.27
C ARG A 2 -15.87 -20.58 23.91
N ILE A 3 -16.42 -19.83 24.86
CA ILE A 3 -16.88 -18.43 24.63
C ILE A 3 -15.71 -17.50 24.34
N LEU A 4 -14.58 -17.68 25.03
CA LEU A 4 -13.39 -16.86 24.88
C LEU A 4 -12.74 -17.07 23.50
N THR A 5 -12.72 -18.31 23.02
CA THR A 5 -12.26 -18.65 21.67
C THR A 5 -13.15 -18.03 20.59
N PHE A 6 -14.48 -18.06 20.79
CA PHE A 6 -15.43 -17.42 19.87
C PHE A 6 -15.22 -15.90 19.77
N LEU A 7 -15.05 -15.23 20.91
CA LEU A 7 -14.79 -13.79 20.94
C LEU A 7 -13.46 -13.44 20.27
N PHE A 8 -12.42 -14.24 20.46
CA PHE A 8 -11.13 -14.03 19.83
C PHE A 8 -11.21 -14.17 18.30
N VAL A 9 -11.90 -15.20 17.81
CA VAL A 9 -12.11 -15.41 16.36
C VAL A 9 -12.95 -14.28 15.77
N ALA A 10 -14.00 -13.84 16.46
CA ALA A 10 -14.82 -12.72 16.00
C ALA A 10 -14.03 -11.40 15.94
N ALA A 11 -13.19 -11.12 16.94
CA ALA A 11 -12.34 -9.94 16.95
C ALA A 11 -11.30 -9.97 15.81
N ALA A 12 -10.64 -11.11 15.59
CA ALA A 12 -9.71 -11.30 14.48
C ALA A 12 -10.40 -11.12 13.12
N TYR A 13 -11.64 -11.61 12.99
CA TYR A 13 -12.44 -11.47 11.78
C TYR A 13 -12.81 -10.02 11.49
N ILE A 14 -13.25 -9.26 12.51
CA ILE A 14 -13.56 -7.83 12.38
C ILE A 14 -12.30 -7.03 12.04
N ALA A 15 -11.15 -7.37 12.65
CA ALA A 15 -9.87 -6.72 12.34
C ALA A 15 -9.46 -6.92 10.86
N CYS A 16 -9.66 -8.12 10.32
CA CYS A 16 -9.39 -8.40 8.90
C CYS A 16 -10.29 -7.58 7.97
N ILE A 17 -11.59 -7.47 8.28
CA ILE A 17 -12.54 -6.66 7.50
C ILE A 17 -12.14 -5.18 7.57
N ALA A 18 -11.85 -4.67 8.77
CA ALA A 18 -11.46 -3.28 8.97
C ALA A 18 -10.17 -2.94 8.21
N TRP A 19 -9.20 -3.85 8.21
CA TRP A 19 -7.97 -3.71 7.42
C TRP A 19 -8.27 -3.69 5.92
N LEU A 20 -9.09 -4.64 5.44
CA LEU A 20 -9.42 -4.76 4.03
C LEU A 20 -10.18 -3.54 3.49
N VAL A 21 -11.15 -3.03 4.24
CA VAL A 21 -11.89 -1.81 3.87
C VAL A 21 -10.96 -0.59 3.86
N ARG A 22 -10.02 -0.52 4.82
CA ARG A 22 -9.01 0.54 4.85
C ARG A 22 -8.06 0.46 3.66
N ASP A 23 -7.61 -0.73 3.27
CA ASP A 23 -6.75 -0.94 2.09
C ASP A 23 -7.50 -0.61 0.79
N ALA A 24 -8.76 -1.02 0.65
CA ALA A 24 -9.60 -0.68 -0.49
C ALA A 24 -9.78 0.84 -0.66
N ARG A 25 -10.03 1.58 0.44
CA ARG A 25 -10.10 3.04 0.42
C ARG A 25 -8.78 3.70 0.05
N ARG A 26 -7.65 3.12 0.46
CA ARG A 26 -6.30 3.61 0.09
C ARG A 26 -6.01 3.44 -1.40
N ARG A 27 -6.71 2.54 -2.08
CA ARG A 27 -6.54 2.18 -3.49
C ARG A 27 -7.62 2.78 -4.40
N ASP A 28 -8.37 3.78 -3.91
CA ASP A 28 -9.54 4.39 -4.59
C ASP A 28 -10.55 3.35 -5.13
N THR A 29 -10.58 2.16 -4.51
CA THR A 29 -11.48 1.08 -4.89
C THR A 29 -12.75 1.20 -4.06
N ASN A 30 -13.92 0.96 -4.69
CA ASN A 30 -15.20 1.08 -4.00
C ASN A 30 -15.27 0.12 -2.79
N PRO A 31 -15.28 0.64 -1.54
CA PRO A 31 -15.18 -0.19 -0.34
C PRO A 31 -16.41 -1.09 -0.12
N LEU A 32 -17.57 -0.71 -0.69
CA LEU A 32 -18.78 -1.53 -0.66
C LEU A 32 -18.61 -2.84 -1.43
N PHE A 33 -17.92 -2.79 -2.58
CA PHE A 33 -17.68 -3.97 -3.41
C PHE A 33 -16.78 -4.98 -2.68
N VAL A 34 -15.73 -4.48 -2.04
CA VAL A 34 -14.78 -5.31 -1.29
C VAL A 34 -15.40 -5.90 -0.02
N GLY A 35 -16.22 -5.12 0.69
CA GLY A 35 -16.99 -5.61 1.83
C GLY A 35 -18.00 -6.70 1.47
N LEU A 36 -18.70 -6.55 0.34
CA LEU A 36 -19.62 -7.57 -0.18
C LEU A 36 -18.89 -8.85 -0.61
N ALA A 37 -17.77 -8.73 -1.32
CA ALA A 37 -16.93 -9.87 -1.70
C ALA A 37 -16.45 -10.66 -0.47
N PHE A 38 -16.07 -9.95 0.59
CA PHE A 38 -15.66 -10.57 1.85
C PHE A 38 -16.81 -11.26 2.58
N GLY A 39 -18.01 -10.69 2.56
CA GLY A 39 -19.20 -11.32 3.14
C GLY A 39 -19.56 -12.64 2.47
N TRP A 40 -19.25 -12.79 1.18
CA TRP A 40 -19.62 -13.97 0.38
C TRP A 40 -18.54 -15.05 0.33
N LEU A 41 -17.27 -14.66 0.16
CA LEU A 41 -16.13 -15.58 0.09
C LEU A 41 -15.45 -15.80 1.45
N GLY A 42 -15.83 -15.04 2.47
CA GLY A 42 -15.23 -15.10 3.80
C GLY A 42 -13.73 -14.78 3.76
N PRO A 43 -12.91 -15.42 4.61
CA PRO A 43 -11.47 -15.15 4.67
C PRO A 43 -10.72 -15.55 3.38
N VAL A 44 -11.32 -16.37 2.49
CA VAL A 44 -10.74 -16.69 1.17
C VAL A 44 -10.72 -15.46 0.27
N ALA A 45 -11.62 -14.49 0.51
CA ALA A 45 -11.59 -13.19 -0.16
C ALA A 45 -10.29 -12.42 0.12
N LEU A 46 -9.63 -12.64 1.26
CA LEU A 46 -8.32 -12.03 1.55
C LEU A 46 -7.26 -12.54 0.60
N LEU A 47 -7.26 -13.84 0.31
CA LEU A 47 -6.30 -14.44 -0.60
C LEU A 47 -6.54 -13.95 -2.02
N GLY A 48 -7.80 -13.88 -2.43
CA GLY A 48 -8.20 -13.26 -3.70
C GLY A 48 -7.78 -11.80 -3.77
N TRP A 49 -8.01 -11.01 -2.72
CA TRP A 49 -7.62 -9.61 -2.64
C TRP A 49 -6.11 -9.41 -2.59
N PHE A 50 -5.35 -10.30 -1.95
CA PHE A 50 -3.89 -10.27 -1.96
C PHE A 50 -3.33 -10.61 -3.35
N ALA A 51 -3.94 -11.58 -4.04
CA ALA A 51 -3.50 -12.03 -5.36
C ALA A 51 -3.92 -11.07 -6.49
N LEU A 52 -5.12 -10.50 -6.41
CA LEU A 52 -5.70 -9.55 -7.37
C LEU A 52 -5.59 -8.10 -6.90
N ARG A 53 -4.78 -7.83 -5.86
CA ARG A 53 -4.64 -6.52 -5.20
C ARG A 53 -4.49 -5.49 -6.30
N PRO A 54 -5.52 -4.66 -6.57
CA PRO A 54 -5.45 -3.76 -7.71
C PRO A 54 -4.22 -2.89 -7.46
N PRO A 55 -3.25 -2.83 -8.39
CA PRO A 55 -2.15 -1.89 -8.25
C PRO A 55 -2.78 -0.51 -8.05
N ILE A 56 -2.27 0.27 -7.10
CA ILE A 56 -2.71 1.66 -6.95
C ILE A 56 -2.55 2.25 -8.33
N ALA A 57 -3.67 2.75 -8.89
CA ALA A 57 -3.79 3.21 -10.27
C ALA A 57 -2.45 3.73 -10.74
N ARG A 58 -1.82 2.99 -11.68
CA ARG A 58 -0.43 3.15 -12.10
C ARG A 58 -0.06 4.62 -12.06
N VAL A 59 0.68 5.00 -11.03
CA VAL A 59 1.14 6.38 -10.91
C VAL A 59 2.19 6.69 -12.00
N ILE A 60 2.67 5.66 -12.66
CA ILE A 60 3.49 5.71 -13.87
C ILE A 60 2.60 5.34 -15.07
N GLU A 61 1.64 6.17 -15.43
CA GLU A 61 1.17 6.17 -16.84
C GLU A 61 2.11 7.02 -17.70
N THR A 62 2.72 8.05 -17.12
CA THR A 62 3.81 8.83 -17.72
C THR A 62 4.68 9.38 -16.59
N ALA A 63 5.92 8.90 -16.43
CA ALA A 63 6.89 9.54 -15.53
C ALA A 63 7.09 11.03 -15.87
N ASP A 64 6.74 11.42 -17.09
CA ASP A 64 6.67 12.79 -17.62
C ASP A 64 5.50 13.65 -17.10
N ASP A 65 4.49 13.09 -16.39
CA ASP A 65 3.37 13.90 -15.84
C ASP A 65 3.79 14.74 -14.61
N TYR A 66 4.89 14.37 -13.97
CA TYR A 66 5.43 15.12 -12.84
C TYR A 66 6.20 16.35 -13.34
N LEU A 67 5.50 17.47 -13.43
CA LEU A 67 6.09 18.79 -13.68
C LEU A 67 6.90 19.32 -12.49
N ASP A 68 6.53 18.96 -11.26
CA ASP A 68 7.17 19.41 -10.03
C ASP A 68 7.79 18.22 -9.25
N PRO A 69 9.06 18.32 -8.81
CA PRO A 69 9.66 17.33 -7.91
C PRO A 69 8.87 17.12 -6.61
N ALA A 70 8.15 18.12 -6.11
CA ALA A 70 7.37 18.03 -4.89
C ALA A 70 6.21 17.04 -5.03
N ASP A 71 5.48 17.07 -6.15
CA ASP A 71 4.36 16.16 -6.43
C ASP A 71 4.84 14.71 -6.56
N ALA A 72 6.01 14.52 -7.20
CA ALA A 72 6.64 13.22 -7.33
C ALA A 72 7.07 12.68 -5.96
N LEU A 73 7.67 13.53 -5.11
CA LEU A 73 8.08 13.17 -3.75
C LEU A 73 6.89 12.87 -2.83
N GLU A 74 5.82 13.67 -2.90
CA GLU A 74 4.59 13.43 -2.16
C GLU A 74 3.99 12.07 -2.55
N THR A 75 3.99 11.78 -3.85
CA THR A 75 3.53 10.48 -4.36
C THR A 75 4.41 9.34 -3.84
N ALA A 76 5.73 9.45 -3.93
CA ALA A 76 6.66 8.43 -3.45
C ALA A 76 6.49 8.17 -1.95
N SER A 77 6.31 9.23 -1.17
CA SER A 77 6.02 9.14 0.27
C SER A 77 4.68 8.45 0.55
N ARG A 78 3.65 8.73 -0.26
CA ARG A 78 2.35 8.07 -0.16
C ARG A 78 2.47 6.56 -0.38
N LEU A 79 3.26 6.14 -1.38
CA LEU A 79 3.52 4.72 -1.68
C LEU A 79 4.25 4.01 -0.53
N ASP A 80 5.27 4.64 0.07
CA ASP A 80 5.96 4.12 1.26
C ASP A 80 4.98 3.91 2.43
N THR A 81 4.14 4.91 2.71
CA THR A 81 3.15 4.84 3.81
C THR A 81 2.05 3.79 3.57
N GLN A 82 1.86 3.39 2.30
CA GLN A 82 0.91 2.36 1.88
C GLN A 82 1.51 0.95 1.89
N GLY A 83 2.84 0.84 2.06
CA GLY A 83 3.57 -0.43 2.04
C GLY A 83 3.91 -0.93 0.64
N ASP A 84 3.69 -0.11 -0.39
CA ASP A 84 4.04 -0.42 -1.78
C ASP A 84 5.49 0.04 -2.03
N TRP A 85 6.40 -0.62 -1.30
CA TRP A 85 7.81 -0.24 -1.18
C TRP A 85 8.59 -0.35 -2.49
N ALA A 86 8.24 -1.31 -3.36
CA ALA A 86 8.90 -1.47 -4.65
C ALA A 86 8.65 -0.26 -5.56
N ASP A 87 7.37 0.14 -5.69
CA ASP A 87 6.96 1.29 -6.49
C ASP A 87 7.50 2.61 -5.92
N ALA A 88 7.53 2.73 -4.58
CA ALA A 88 8.13 3.88 -3.90
C ALA A 88 9.63 4.03 -4.23
N ILE A 89 10.40 2.94 -4.17
CA ILE A 89 11.84 2.94 -4.49
C ILE A 89 12.06 3.34 -5.95
N GLU A 90 11.29 2.78 -6.89
CA GLU A 90 11.38 3.12 -8.31
C GLU A 90 11.13 4.60 -8.55
N LEU A 91 10.10 5.17 -7.92
CA LEU A 91 9.79 6.60 -8.04
C LEU A 91 10.86 7.49 -7.40
N TYR A 92 11.45 7.09 -6.27
CA TYR A 92 12.58 7.82 -5.67
C TYR A 92 13.83 7.78 -6.57
N HIS A 93 14.10 6.67 -7.26
CA HIS A 93 15.18 6.62 -8.26
C HIS A 93 14.90 7.56 -9.43
N TYR A 94 13.68 7.56 -9.96
CA TYR A 94 13.29 8.49 -11.01
C TYR A 94 13.47 9.95 -10.59
N ILE A 95 13.07 10.31 -9.37
CA ILE A 95 13.23 11.66 -8.82
C ILE A 95 14.72 12.03 -8.70
N ALA A 96 15.56 11.11 -8.24
CA ALA A 96 17.00 11.34 -8.13
C ALA A 96 17.67 11.54 -9.49
N ASP A 97 17.22 10.83 -10.52
CA ASP A 97 17.73 10.94 -11.89
C ASP A 97 17.24 12.21 -12.60
N ARG A 98 15.97 12.59 -12.39
CA ARG A 98 15.32 13.75 -13.00
C ARG A 98 15.71 15.07 -12.32
N TRP A 99 15.79 15.07 -10.99
CA TRP A 99 16.10 16.23 -10.14
C TRP A 99 17.25 15.89 -9.19
N PRO A 100 18.50 16.09 -9.63
CA PRO A 100 19.67 15.71 -8.83
C PRO A 100 19.77 16.50 -7.51
N GLU A 101 19.10 17.65 -7.36
CA GLU A 101 19.04 18.35 -6.08
C GLU A 101 18.28 17.54 -5.00
N GLN A 102 17.33 16.70 -5.41
CA GLN A 102 16.54 15.84 -4.52
C GLN A 102 17.18 14.48 -4.26
N MET A 103 18.27 14.16 -4.97
CA MET A 103 19.04 12.92 -4.83
C MET A 103 19.35 12.53 -3.35
N PRO A 104 19.93 13.42 -2.50
CA PRO A 104 20.22 13.05 -1.12
C PRO A 104 18.97 12.73 -0.29
N TYR A 105 17.85 13.40 -0.59
CA TYR A 105 16.58 13.13 0.07
C TYR A 105 15.99 11.80 -0.39
N ALA A 106 15.93 11.57 -1.70
CA ALA A 106 15.41 10.34 -2.30
C ALA A 106 16.17 9.09 -1.81
N PHE A 107 17.50 9.13 -1.76
CA PHE A 107 18.29 8.01 -1.24
C PHE A 107 18.12 7.79 0.27
N ALA A 108 17.88 8.85 1.05
CA ALA A 108 17.56 8.71 2.46
C ALA A 108 16.25 7.93 2.65
N CYS A 109 15.22 8.25 1.86
CA CYS A 109 13.94 7.55 1.86
C CYS A 109 14.08 6.09 1.40
N ILE A 110 14.81 5.81 0.32
CA ILE A 110 15.08 4.44 -0.16
C ILE A 110 15.73 3.61 0.95
N ARG A 111 16.72 4.17 1.66
CA ARG A 111 17.38 3.48 2.78
C ARG A 111 16.42 3.22 3.94
N GLU A 112 15.52 4.16 4.25
CA GLU A 112 14.49 3.96 5.27
C GLU A 112 13.53 2.82 4.88
N ILE A 113 13.12 2.77 3.61
CA ILE A 113 12.26 1.69 3.08
C ILE A 113 12.96 0.33 3.21
N HIS A 114 14.24 0.24 2.84
CA HIS A 114 15.00 -0.99 3.03
C HIS A 114 15.08 -1.40 4.51
N GLY A 115 15.25 -0.45 5.44
CA GLY A 115 15.18 -0.73 6.87
C GLY A 115 13.81 -1.28 7.31
N LYS A 116 12.71 -0.74 6.77
CA LYS A 116 11.34 -1.25 7.03
C LYS A 116 11.16 -2.66 6.47
N GLN A 117 11.70 -2.96 5.29
CA GLN A 117 11.68 -4.28 4.67
C GLN A 117 12.44 -5.32 5.50
N ASP A 118 13.62 -4.97 5.99
CA ASP A 118 14.45 -5.85 6.82
C ASP A 118 13.77 -6.19 8.16
N LEU A 119 13.04 -5.24 8.76
CA LEU A 119 12.27 -5.46 9.99
C LEU A 119 10.98 -6.26 9.77
N ALA A 120 10.44 -6.26 8.55
CA ALA A 120 9.22 -6.98 8.20
C ALA A 120 9.48 -8.44 7.80
N ARG A 121 10.75 -8.85 7.68
CA ARG A 121 11.21 -10.20 7.35
C ARG A 121 11.43 -11.05 8.60
#